data_AF-A0A1Y6A359-F1
#
_entry.id   AF-A0A1Y6A359-F1
#
_cell.length_a   1.000
_cell.length_b   1.000
_cell.length_c   1.000
_cell.angle_alpha   90.00
_cell.angle_beta   90.00
_cell.angle_gamma   90.00
#
_symmetry.space_group_name_H-M   'P 1'
#
loop_
_entity.id
_entity.type
_entity.pdbx_description
1 polymer ?
#
loop_
_entity_poly.entity_id
_entity_poly.type
_entity_poly.pdbx_seq_one_letter_code
_entity_poly.pdbx_strand_id
1 'polypeptide(L)'
;MKKWIFWAVIFYVHSAILLYQGIDKIEGYYMASEYSESNKHVYVGGDAYNYIINSNLLTAFFVLSAAFFIAGTLLIATGSIIKAIKEKQVTTTNNI
;
A
#
# COMPACT_ATOMS: atom_id res chain seq x y z
N MET A 1 -7.33 -21.06 12.45
CA MET A 1 -6.71 -20.36 11.30
C MET A 1 -6.21 -19.00 11.74
N LYS A 2 -4.99 -18.62 11.38
CA LYS A 2 -4.38 -17.32 11.71
C LYS A 2 -5.02 -16.21 10.86
N LYS A 3 -6.34 -15.99 11.02
CA LYS A 3 -7.16 -15.11 10.16
C LYS A 3 -6.58 -13.70 10.04
N TRP A 4 -5.96 -13.18 11.11
CA TRP A 4 -5.29 -11.88 11.10
C TRP A 4 -4.07 -11.83 10.18
N ILE A 5 -3.34 -12.95 10.01
CA ILE A 5 -2.22 -13.04 9.07
C ILE A 5 -2.72 -13.00 7.63
N PHE A 6 -3.81 -13.73 7.34
CA PHE A 6 -4.42 -13.70 6.01
C PHE A 6 -4.81 -12.28 5.60
N TRP A 7 -5.50 -11.55 6.49
CA TRP A 7 -5.83 -10.14 6.24
C TRP A 7 -4.60 -9.23 6.14
N ALA A 8 -3.58 -9.44 6.98
CA ALA A 8 -2.35 -8.66 6.89
C ALA A 8 -1.64 -8.85 5.53
N VAL A 9 -1.61 -10.08 4.98
CA VAL A 9 -1.06 -10.34 3.65
C VAL A 9 -1.83 -9.59 2.57
N ILE A 10 -3.17 -9.58 2.62
CA ILE A 10 -3.99 -8.80 1.67
C ILE A 10 -3.62 -7.32 1.73
N PHE A 11 -3.44 -6.77 2.94
CA PHE A 11 -3.07 -5.37 3.13
C PHE A 11 -1.66 -5.05 2.59
N TYR A 12 -0.69 -5.96 2.79
CA TYR A 12 0.65 -5.80 2.22
C TYR A 12 0.65 -5.87 0.69
N VAL A 13 -0.14 -6.77 0.10
CA VAL A 13 -0.29 -6.84 -1.36
C VAL A 13 -0.88 -5.53 -1.90
N HIS A 14 -1.93 -5.00 -1.25
CA HIS A 14 -2.51 -3.70 -1.64
C HIS A 14 -1.50 -2.56 -1.50
N SER A 15 -0.75 -2.52 -0.40
CA SER A 15 0.32 -1.54 -0.18
C SER A 15 1.35 -1.56 -1.31
N ALA A 16 1.80 -2.75 -1.73
CA ALA A 16 2.76 -2.91 -2.83
C ALA A 16 2.19 -2.47 -4.19
N ILE A 17 0.94 -2.82 -4.49
CA ILE A 17 0.27 -2.39 -5.73
C ILE A 17 0.15 -0.85 -5.78
N LEU A 18 -0.25 -0.22 -4.68
CA LEU A 18 -0.37 1.24 -4.59
C LEU A 18 0.98 1.93 -4.73
N LEU A 19 2.04 1.37 -4.13
CA LEU A 19 3.40 1.89 -4.27
C LEU A 19 3.84 1.87 -5.74
N TYR A 20 3.63 0.74 -6.42
CA TYR A 20 3.93 0.59 -7.84
C TYR A 20 3.13 1.56 -8.71
N GLN A 21 1.82 1.70 -8.47
CA GLN A 21 0.97 2.64 -9.19
C GLN A 21 1.43 4.08 -9.01
N GLY A 22 1.87 4.46 -7.80
CA GLY A 22 2.46 5.77 -7.55
C GLY A 22 3.70 6.00 -8.41
N ILE A 23 4.64 5.06 -8.41
CA ILE A 23 5.90 5.15 -9.18
C ILE A 23 5.61 5.24 -10.70
N ASP A 24 4.69 4.41 -11.22
CA ASP A 24 4.31 4.44 -12.64
C ASP A 24 3.78 5.81 -13.08
N LYS A 25 3.19 6.61 -12.17
CA LYS A 25 2.74 7.97 -12.50
C LYS A 25 3.86 8.93 -12.84
N ILE A 26 5.03 8.78 -12.23
CA ILE A 26 6.20 9.61 -12.54
C ILE A 26 7.04 8.97 -13.63
N GLU A 27 7.44 7.71 -13.45
CA GLU A 27 8.39 7.05 -14.36
C GLU A 27 7.74 6.62 -15.67
N GLY A 28 6.43 6.38 -15.68
CA GLY A 28 5.66 6.07 -16.87
C GLY A 28 5.13 7.31 -17.61
N TYR A 29 5.52 8.52 -17.19
CA TYR A 29 5.15 9.74 -17.90
C TYR A 29 5.77 9.74 -19.30
N TYR A 30 4.94 9.92 -20.31
CA TYR A 30 5.38 9.98 -21.70
C TYR A 30 4.48 10.90 -22.51
N MET A 31 5.09 11.86 -23.20
CA MET A 31 4.41 12.77 -24.11
C MET A 31 5.05 12.64 -25.49
N ALA A 32 4.28 12.17 -26.46
CA ALA A 32 4.74 12.07 -27.83
C ALA A 32 4.66 13.43 -28.54
N SER A 33 5.65 13.67 -29.40
CA SER A 33 5.73 14.88 -30.22
C SER A 33 4.77 14.88 -31.40
N GLU A 34 4.45 13.70 -31.95
CA GLU A 34 3.71 13.57 -33.22
C GLU A 34 2.35 12.86 -33.08
N TYR A 35 2.23 11.88 -32.17
CA TYR A 35 1.04 11.03 -32.07
C TYR A 35 0.48 11.00 -30.64
N SER A 36 -0.60 11.76 -30.41
CA SER A 36 -1.20 11.92 -29.08
C SER A 36 -1.77 10.64 -28.47
N GLU A 37 -2.07 9.61 -29.27
CA GLU A 37 -2.59 8.32 -28.80
C GLU A 37 -1.60 7.54 -27.92
N SER A 38 -0.31 7.85 -28.04
CA SER A 38 0.74 7.23 -27.22
C SER A 38 1.00 7.95 -25.89
N ASN A 39 0.34 9.09 -25.64
CA ASN A 39 0.54 9.88 -24.43
C ASN A 39 0.12 9.11 -23.18
N LYS A 40 0.97 9.12 -22.15
CA LYS A 40 0.72 8.47 -20.86
C LYS A 40 0.97 9.46 -19.72
N HIS A 41 -0.02 9.54 -18.81
CA HIS A 41 -0.03 10.48 -17.67
C HIS A 41 0.16 11.95 -18.08
N VAL A 42 -0.37 12.33 -19.25
CA VAL A 42 -0.46 13.70 -19.74
C VAL A 42 -1.86 14.24 -19.43
N TYR A 43 -1.93 15.35 -18.70
CA TYR A 43 -3.17 15.98 -18.22
C TYR A 43 -3.38 17.36 -18.83
N VAL A 44 -2.30 18.13 -18.97
CA VAL A 44 -2.31 19.49 -19.51
C VAL A 44 -1.12 19.71 -20.43
N GLY A 45 -1.13 20.78 -21.21
CA GLY A 45 -0.01 21.13 -22.09
C GLY A 45 1.22 21.53 -21.28
N GLY A 46 2.30 20.75 -21.39
CA GLY A 46 3.62 21.08 -20.86
C GLY A 46 4.12 20.11 -19.78
N ASP A 47 5.39 19.74 -19.92
CA ASP A 47 6.03 18.71 -19.10
C ASP A 47 6.06 19.08 -17.62
N ALA A 48 6.39 20.33 -17.30
CA ALA A 48 6.52 20.80 -15.92
C ALA A 48 5.22 20.65 -15.12
N TYR A 49 4.06 21.01 -15.72
CA TYR A 49 2.77 20.88 -15.04
C TYR A 49 2.39 19.41 -14.83
N ASN A 50 2.62 18.55 -15.83
CA ASN A 50 2.34 17.13 -15.71
C ASN A 50 3.22 16.48 -14.63
N TYR A 51 4.50 16.86 -14.52
CA TYR A 51 5.38 16.41 -13.44
C TYR A 51 4.86 16.79 -12.06
N ILE A 52 4.39 18.04 -11.87
CA ILE A 52 3.81 18.49 -10.59
C ILE A 52 2.55 17.68 -10.24
N ILE A 53 1.65 17.50 -11.20
CA ILE A 53 0.40 16.74 -11.02
C ILE A 53 0.71 15.28 -10.68
N ASN A 54 1.59 14.63 -11.44
CA ASN A 54 2.02 13.27 -11.19
C ASN A 54 2.74 13.12 -9.85
N SER A 55 3.47 14.13 -9.39
CA SER A 55 4.16 14.11 -8.09
C SER A 55 3.18 14.17 -6.91
N ASN A 56 2.11 14.96 -7.04
CA ASN A 56 1.04 14.98 -6.04
C ASN A 56 0.29 13.65 -6.01
N LEU A 57 0.02 13.05 -7.18
CA LEU A 57 -0.62 11.75 -7.26
C LEU A 57 0.26 10.63 -6.69
N LEU A 58 1.57 10.63 -7.01
CA LEU A 58 2.59 9.77 -6.39
C LEU A 58 2.52 9.88 -4.86
N THR A 59 2.50 11.09 -4.33
CA THR A 59 2.43 11.33 -2.87
C THR A 59 1.16 10.73 -2.28
N ALA A 60 0.01 10.91 -2.92
CA ALA A 60 -1.25 10.32 -2.47
C ALA A 60 -1.20 8.78 -2.45
N PHE A 61 -0.63 8.17 -3.50
CA PHE A 61 -0.42 6.72 -3.57
C PHE A 61 0.54 6.23 -2.47
N PHE A 62 1.60 6.97 -2.17
CA PHE A 62 2.55 6.64 -1.11
C PHE A 62 1.92 6.72 0.28
N VAL A 63 1.12 7.75 0.54
CA VAL A 63 0.37 7.88 1.80
C VAL A 63 -0.60 6.71 1.97
N LEU A 64 -1.35 6.35 0.92
CA LEU A 64 -2.28 5.22 0.97
C LEU A 64 -1.54 3.89 1.14
N SER A 65 -0.44 3.69 0.41
CA SER A 65 0.43 2.53 0.54
C SER A 65 0.96 2.37 1.98
N ALA A 66 1.43 3.46 2.59
CA ALA A 66 1.89 3.47 3.98
C ALA A 66 0.77 3.15 4.96
N ALA A 67 -0.44 3.68 4.75
CA ALA A 67 -1.60 3.39 5.59
C ALA A 67 -1.96 1.89 5.58
N PHE A 68 -1.99 1.26 4.40
CA PHE A 68 -2.23 -0.18 4.28
C PHE A 68 -1.10 -1.00 4.92
N PHE A 69 0.16 -0.58 4.75
CA PHE A 69 1.30 -1.26 5.37
C PHE A 69 1.23 -1.22 6.90
N ILE A 70 0.93 -0.05 7.47
CA ILE A 70 0.77 0.12 8.92
C ILE A 70 -0.39 -0.73 9.43
N ALA A 71 -1.54 -0.70 8.77
CA ALA A 71 -2.70 -1.50 9.15
C ALA A 71 -2.43 -3.02 9.11
N GLY A 72 -1.73 -3.50 8.07
CA GLY A 72 -1.28 -4.90 7.99
C GLY A 72 -0.36 -5.28 9.17
N THR A 73 0.57 -4.37 9.52
CA THR A 73 1.50 -4.57 10.64
C THR A 73 0.78 -4.59 11.99
N LEU A 74 -0.21 -3.70 12.19
CA LEU A 74 -1.05 -3.68 13.39
C LEU A 74 -1.88 -4.96 13.53
N LEU A 75 -2.40 -5.53 12.44
CA LEU A 75 -3.10 -6.82 12.46
C LEU A 75 -2.19 -7.95 12.92
N ILE A 76 -0.94 -8.00 12.45
CA ILE A 76 0.03 -9.01 12.89
C ILE A 76 0.38 -8.81 14.35
N ALA A 77 0.76 -7.60 14.75
CA ALA A 77 1.20 -7.31 16.11
C ALA A 77 0.08 -7.61 17.12
N THR A 78 -1.10 -7.03 16.92
CA THR A 78 -2.25 -7.18 17.82
C THR A 78 -2.76 -8.62 17.83
N GLY A 79 -2.87 -9.26 16.67
CA GLY A 79 -3.29 -10.67 16.58
C GLY A 79 -2.32 -11.62 17.30
N SER A 80 -1.01 -11.34 17.25
CA SER A 80 0.00 -12.14 17.93
C SER A 80 -0.03 -11.95 19.45
N ILE A 81 -0.21 -10.71 19.92
CA ILE A 81 -0.35 -10.41 21.36
C ILE A 81 -1.59 -11.11 21.94
N ILE A 82 -2.75 -11.02 21.28
CA ILE A 82 -3.99 -11.66 21.73
C ILE A 82 -3.81 -13.19 21.81
N LYS A 83 -3.14 -13.79 20.81
CA LYS A 83 -2.83 -15.24 20.82
C LYS A 83 -2.00 -15.62 22.04
N ALA A 84 -0.92 -14.89 22.31
CA ALA A 84 -0.03 -15.17 23.43
C ALA A 84 -0.75 -15.06 24.79
N ILE A 85 -1.61 -14.05 24.96
CA ILE A 85 -2.41 -13.89 26.18
C ILE A 85 -3.35 -15.09 26.37
N LYS A 86 -4.04 -15.52 25.30
CA LYS A 86 -4.97 -16.65 25.36
C LYS A 86 -4.26 -17.97 25.69
N GLU A 87 -3.09 -18.22 25.11
CA GLU A 87 -2.28 -19.41 25.38
C GLU A 87 -1.80 -19.46 26.84
N LYS A 88 -1.41 -18.31 27.40
CA LYS A 88 -1.06 -18.20 28.83
C LYS A 88 -2.23 -18.53 29.75
N GLN A 89 -3.43 -18.00 29.47
CA GLN A 89 -4.64 -18.27 30.28
C GLN A 89 -5.01 -19.76 30.31
N VAL A 90 -5.02 -20.41 29.14
CA VAL A 90 -5.31 -21.86 29.04
C VAL A 90 -4.33 -22.69 29.84
N THR A 91 -3.04 -22.34 29.80
CA THR A 91 -2.00 -23.04 30.57
C THR A 91 -2.22 -22.92 32.07
N THR A 92 -2.59 -21.73 32.56
CA THR A 92 -2.91 -21.52 33.98
C THR A 92 -4.11 -22.35 34.42
N THR A 93 -5.18 -22.41 33.62
CA THR A 93 -6.39 -23.19 33.97
C THR A 93 -6.11 -24.70 34.04
N ASN A 94 -5.25 -25.24 33.19
CA ASN A 94 -4.94 -26.67 33.17
C ASN A 94 -4.01 -27.12 34.33
N ASN A 95 -3.38 -26.18 35.03
CA ASN A 95 -2.44 -26.45 36.13
C ASN A 95 -3.08 -26.33 37.52
N ILE A 96 -4.41 -26.13 37.60
CA ILE A 96 -5.22 -26.07 38.82
C ILE A 96 -6.14 -27.30 38.83
#